data_AF-A0AAD6B5C7-F1
#
_entry.id   AF-A0AAD6B5C7-F1
#
_cell.length_a   1.000
_cell.length_b   1.000
_cell.length_c   1.000
_cell.angle_alpha   90.00
_cell.angle_beta   90.00
_cell.angle_gamma   90.00
#
_symmetry.space_group_name_H-M   'P 1'
#
loop_
_entity.id
_entity.type
_entity.pdbx_description
1 polymer ?
#
loop_
_entity_poly.entity_id
_entity_poly.type
_entity_poly.pdbx_seq_one_letter_code
_entity_poly.pdbx_strand_id
1 'polypeptide(L)'
;MITRTVSNNPRTTRVDLVNDLQRAGTKVTKATISNTLRRQGLKSCSARRVPLLKPVHVQARLKFAREHLDDPEEDWENVIWRLQIEEMEARIALMPLMQAETDRRTLRMLRENLEEEAILMKDVPGWKVGETVYHTDRWIIPLTEELFNLRPRNEHLQKRFGFKWYV
;
A
#
# COMPACT_ATOMS: atom_id res chain seq x y z
N MET A 1 18.80 11.02 24.13
CA MET A 1 17.59 10.22 24.38
C MET A 1 16.36 10.82 23.71
N ILE A 2 16.01 12.09 23.99
CA ILE A 2 14.82 12.80 23.47
C ILE A 2 14.80 12.95 21.92
N THR A 3 15.95 13.17 21.28
CA THR A 3 16.02 13.32 19.82
C THR A 3 15.71 12.01 19.08
N ARG A 4 16.12 10.87 19.64
CA ARG A 4 15.86 9.53 19.08
C ARG A 4 14.37 9.18 19.17
N THR A 5 13.70 9.51 20.28
CA THR A 5 12.26 9.26 20.44
C THR A 5 11.42 10.10 19.48
N VAL A 6 11.75 11.38 19.32
CA VAL A 6 11.05 12.27 18.37
C VAL A 6 11.33 11.89 16.91
N SER A 7 12.55 11.43 16.59
CA SER A 7 12.88 10.98 15.24
C SER A 7 12.18 9.67 14.87
N ASN A 8 12.04 8.74 15.81
CA ASN A 8 11.36 7.47 15.58
C ASN A 8 9.84 7.62 15.52
N ASN A 9 9.26 8.53 16.32
CA ASN A 9 7.84 8.84 16.28
C ASN A 9 7.61 10.37 16.23
N PRO A 10 7.45 10.94 15.02
CA PRO A 10 7.25 12.39 14.86
C PRO A 10 5.91 12.91 15.38
N ARG A 11 5.01 12.02 15.85
CA ARG A 11 3.73 12.40 16.49
C ARG A 11 3.85 12.65 17.99
N THR A 12 5.00 12.34 18.58
CA THR A 12 5.25 12.50 20.02
C THR A 12 5.13 13.97 20.43
N THR A 13 4.25 14.29 21.38
CA THR A 13 4.05 15.66 21.81
C THR A 13 5.06 16.07 22.88
N ARG A 14 5.23 17.38 23.06
CA ARG A 14 6.05 17.93 24.15
C ARG A 14 5.56 17.52 25.54
N VAL A 15 4.27 17.21 25.68
CA VAL A 15 3.69 16.73 26.95
C VAL A 15 4.15 15.30 27.23
N ASP A 16 4.11 14.45 26.21
CA ASP A 16 4.55 13.05 26.31
C ASP A 16 6.03 12.98 26.70
N LEU A 17 6.87 13.83 26.08
CA LEU A 17 8.29 13.92 26.42
C LEU A 17 8.54 14.39 27.86
N VAL A 18 7.72 15.30 28.41
CA VAL A 18 7.83 15.70 29.83
C VAL A 18 7.51 14.51 30.72
N ASN A 19 6.45 13.78 30.42
CA ASN A 19 6.01 12.63 31.22
C ASN A 19 7.03 11.49 31.20
N ASP A 20 7.62 11.20 30.04
CA ASP A 20 8.65 10.16 29.89
C ASP A 20 9.94 10.51 30.66
N LEU A 21 10.35 11.77 30.60
CA LEU A 21 11.51 12.26 31.35
C LEU A 21 11.26 12.24 32.85
N GLN A 22 10.03 12.58 33.28
CA GLN A 22 9.63 12.54 34.68
C GLN A 22 9.59 11.10 35.22
N ARG A 23 9.17 10.12 34.41
CA ARG A 23 9.27 8.68 34.74
C ARG A 23 10.71 8.21 34.90
N ALA A 24 11.64 8.77 34.12
CA ALA A 24 13.07 8.52 34.25
C ALA A 24 13.73 9.29 35.43
N GLY A 25 12.94 9.97 36.28
CA GLY A 25 13.41 10.72 37.45
C GLY A 25 13.89 12.14 37.15
N THR A 26 13.79 12.60 35.89
CA THR A 26 14.23 13.94 35.48
C THR A 26 13.06 14.90 35.34
N LYS A 27 12.99 15.95 36.18
CA LYS A 27 11.98 17.00 36.07
C LYS A 27 12.42 18.06 35.07
N VAL A 28 11.70 18.19 33.95
CA VAL A 28 12.03 19.11 32.86
C VAL A 28 10.81 19.92 32.45
N THR A 29 10.99 21.21 32.14
CA THR A 29 9.90 22.07 31.66
C THR A 29 9.67 21.91 30.15
N LYS A 30 8.45 22.19 29.68
CA LYS A 30 8.11 22.18 28.24
C LYS A 30 8.99 23.14 27.41
N ALA A 31 9.39 24.27 27.99
CA ALA A 31 10.27 25.25 27.35
C ALA A 31 11.67 24.68 27.15
N THR A 32 12.22 24.00 28.17
CA THR A 32 13.51 23.31 28.07
C THR A 32 13.52 22.29 26.94
N ILE A 33 12.48 21.45 26.83
CA ILE A 33 12.34 20.47 25.74
C ILE A 33 12.20 21.16 24.37
N SER A 34 11.44 22.25 24.29
CA SER A 34 11.26 22.98 23.02
C SER A 34 12.58 23.60 22.54
N ASN A 35 13.37 24.17 23.45
CA ASN A 35 14.66 24.78 23.14
C ASN A 35 15.72 23.74 22.75
N THR A 36 15.76 22.59 23.43
CA THR A 36 16.69 21.51 23.08
C THR A 36 16.37 20.91 21.71
N LEU A 37 15.09 20.67 21.41
CA LEU A 37 14.67 20.19 20.08
C LEU A 37 15.02 21.19 18.96
N ARG A 38 14.79 22.49 19.19
CA ARG A 38 15.15 23.54 18.22
C ARG A 38 16.66 23.66 18.00
N ARG A 39 17.48 23.55 19.06
CA ARG A 39 18.95 23.53 18.96
C ARG A 39 19.47 22.35 18.13
N GLN A 40 18.72 21.27 18.11
CA GLN A 40 19.01 20.06 17.32
C GLN A 40 18.38 20.10 15.92
N GLY A 41 17.83 21.25 15.48
CA GLY A 41 17.24 21.44 14.16
C GLY A 41 15.83 20.86 13.98
N LEU A 42 15.23 20.26 15.01
CA LEU A 42 13.89 19.70 14.95
C LEU A 42 12.83 20.79 15.11
N LYS A 43 12.00 20.95 14.08
CA LYS A 43 10.89 21.91 14.04
C LYS A 43 9.60 21.26 14.54
N SER A 44 8.73 22.05 15.15
CA SER A 44 7.38 21.59 15.51
C SER A 44 6.54 21.39 14.25
N CYS A 45 5.90 20.24 14.13
CA CYS A 45 4.94 19.92 13.07
C CYS A 45 3.53 19.84 13.65
N SER A 46 2.53 20.30 12.88
CA SER A 46 1.12 20.11 13.20
C SER A 46 0.53 19.02 12.31
N ALA A 47 -0.12 18.02 12.91
CA ALA A 47 -0.83 17.01 12.15
C ALA A 47 -1.98 17.66 11.36
N ARG A 48 -1.93 17.56 10.05
CA ARG A 48 -2.98 18.07 9.15
C ARG A 48 -4.20 17.15 9.26
N ARG A 49 -5.34 17.67 9.69
CA ARG A 49 -6.60 16.93 9.71
C ARG A 49 -7.10 16.83 8.26
N VAL A 50 -7.00 15.64 7.69
CA VAL A 50 -7.61 15.31 6.40
C VAL A 50 -9.08 14.97 6.63
N PRO A 51 -10.01 15.39 5.75
CA PRO A 51 -9.77 16.02 4.46
C PRO A 51 -9.55 17.54 4.52
N LEU A 52 -8.76 18.07 3.57
CA LEU A 52 -8.39 19.49 3.40
C LEU A 52 -9.53 20.35 2.82
N LEU A 53 -10.75 20.16 3.30
CA LEU A 53 -11.89 20.95 2.83
C LEU A 53 -11.85 22.31 3.52
N LYS A 54 -11.70 23.37 2.73
CA LYS A 54 -11.93 24.74 3.20
C LYS A 54 -13.42 24.93 3.49
N PRO A 55 -13.82 25.88 4.36
CA PRO A 55 -15.23 26.17 4.63
C PRO A 55 -16.07 26.39 3.35
N VAL A 56 -15.47 27.01 2.32
CA VAL A 56 -16.10 27.21 1.01
C VAL A 56 -16.49 25.88 0.35
N HIS A 57 -15.62 24.86 0.41
CA HIS A 57 -15.92 23.54 -0.17
C HIS A 57 -17.03 22.82 0.61
N VAL A 58 -17.04 22.98 1.94
CA VAL A 58 -18.08 22.41 2.80
C VAL A 58 -19.42 23.07 2.51
N GLN A 59 -19.46 24.39 2.40
CA GLN A 59 -20.67 25.13 2.04
C GLN A 59 -21.18 24.77 0.64
N ALA A 60 -20.31 24.63 -0.35
CA ALA A 60 -20.68 24.21 -1.70
C ALA A 60 -21.28 22.80 -1.71
N ARG A 61 -20.69 21.85 -0.99
CA ARG A 61 -21.23 20.48 -0.85
C ARG A 61 -22.58 20.46 -0.14
N LEU A 62 -22.73 21.24 0.93
CA LEU A 62 -24.00 21.36 1.65
C LEU A 62 -25.09 22.01 0.79
N LYS A 63 -24.71 23.01 -0.01
CA LYS A 63 -25.61 23.64 -0.98
C LYS A 63 -26.09 22.61 -2.02
N PHE A 64 -25.16 21.88 -2.63
CA PHE A 64 -25.47 20.82 -3.58
C PHE A 64 -26.41 19.76 -2.99
N ALA A 65 -26.10 19.23 -1.80
CA ALA A 65 -26.92 18.21 -1.15
C ALA A 65 -28.34 18.70 -0.80
N ARG A 66 -28.51 19.99 -0.50
CA ARG A 66 -29.83 20.59 -0.25
C ARG A 66 -30.62 20.79 -1.54
N GLU A 67 -29.95 21.14 -2.63
CA GLU A 67 -30.58 21.36 -3.94
C GLU A 67 -31.05 20.06 -4.58
N HIS A 68 -30.39 18.94 -4.29
CA HIS A 68 -30.66 17.62 -4.88
C HIS A 68 -31.35 16.64 -3.90
N LEU A 69 -31.94 17.15 -2.80
CA LEU A 69 -32.53 16.30 -1.76
C LEU A 69 -33.79 15.57 -2.25
N ASP A 70 -34.57 16.23 -3.11
CA ASP A 70 -35.86 15.75 -3.62
C ASP A 70 -35.76 15.26 -5.08
N ASP A 71 -34.54 15.09 -5.60
CA ASP A 71 -34.33 14.61 -6.96
C ASP A 71 -34.83 13.17 -7.12
N PRO A 72 -35.48 12.84 -8.26
CA PRO A 72 -35.93 11.48 -8.54
C PRO A 72 -34.75 10.51 -8.60
N GLU A 73 -35.01 9.25 -8.28
CA GLU A 73 -33.98 8.18 -8.26
C GLU A 73 -33.24 8.06 -9.60
N GLU A 74 -33.93 8.29 -10.71
CA GLU A 74 -33.36 8.29 -12.07
C GLU A 74 -32.22 9.32 -12.25
N ASP A 75 -32.31 10.50 -11.62
CA ASP A 75 -31.25 11.50 -11.68
C ASP A 75 -30.01 11.05 -10.88
N TRP A 76 -30.22 10.37 -9.76
CA TRP A 76 -29.14 9.77 -8.97
C TRP A 76 -28.47 8.59 -9.70
N GLU A 77 -29.23 7.76 -10.40
CA GLU A 77 -28.68 6.71 -11.26
C GLU A 77 -27.74 7.30 -12.31
N ASN A 78 -28.14 8.39 -12.97
CA ASN A 78 -27.30 9.09 -13.95
C ASN A 78 -26.00 9.62 -13.33
N VAL A 79 -26.06 10.17 -12.12
CA VAL A 79 -24.87 10.64 -11.39
C VAL A 79 -23.95 9.46 -11.04
N ILE A 80 -24.49 8.37 -10.51
CA ILE A 80 -23.72 7.15 -10.16
C ILE A 80 -23.07 6.56 -11.41
N TRP A 81 -23.81 6.46 -12.52
CA TRP A 81 -23.28 5.98 -13.80
C TRP A 81 -22.09 6.82 -14.28
N ARG A 82 -22.19 8.15 -14.20
CA ARG A 82 -21.08 9.06 -14.58
C ARG A 82 -19.86 8.86 -13.69
N LEU A 83 -20.05 8.71 -12.38
CA LEU A 83 -18.94 8.44 -11.44
C LEU A 83 -18.29 7.08 -11.71
N GLN A 84 -19.09 6.06 -12.04
CA GLN A 84 -18.57 4.74 -12.40
C GLN A 84 -17.76 4.78 -13.69
N ILE A 85 -18.19 5.57 -14.68
CA ILE A 85 -17.43 5.80 -15.92
C ILE A 85 -16.10 6.49 -15.59
N GLU A 86 -16.09 7.54 -14.78
CA GLU A 86 -14.86 8.22 -14.35
C GLU A 86 -13.90 7.26 -13.64
N GLU A 87 -14.41 6.40 -12.75
CA GLU A 87 -13.62 5.37 -12.07
C GLU A 87 -13.03 4.35 -13.06
N MET A 88 -13.84 3.91 -14.04
CA MET A 88 -13.39 2.99 -15.09
C MET A 88 -12.31 3.62 -15.98
N GLU A 89 -12.48 4.88 -16.38
CA GLU A 89 -11.50 5.63 -17.16
C GLU A 89 -10.18 5.78 -16.40
N ALA A 90 -10.25 6.10 -15.09
CA ALA A 90 -9.08 6.15 -14.23
C ALA A 90 -8.36 4.78 -14.15
N ARG A 91 -9.11 3.68 -14.06
CA ARG A 91 -8.54 2.32 -14.11
C ARG A 91 -7.90 2.02 -15.47
N ILE A 92 -8.54 2.38 -16.59
CA ILE A 92 -8.02 2.19 -17.95
C ILE A 92 -6.70 2.95 -18.11
N ALA A 93 -6.61 4.19 -17.62
CA ALA A 93 -5.39 4.99 -17.68
C ALA A 93 -4.22 4.35 -16.91
N LEU A 94 -4.49 3.68 -15.78
CA LEU A 94 -3.47 3.02 -14.95
C LEU A 94 -3.13 1.59 -15.40
N MET A 95 -4.02 0.94 -16.15
CA MET A 95 -3.92 -0.46 -16.55
C MET A 95 -2.59 -0.82 -17.24
N PRO A 96 -2.05 -0.01 -18.20
CA PRO A 96 -0.80 -0.35 -18.87
C PRO A 96 0.40 -0.43 -17.92
N LEU A 97 0.45 0.45 -16.91
CA LEU A 97 1.51 0.45 -15.90
C LEU A 97 1.40 -0.78 -15.01
N MET A 98 0.19 -1.05 -14.49
CA MET A 98 -0.06 -2.22 -13.64
C MET A 98 0.24 -3.54 -14.35
N GLN A 99 -0.10 -3.62 -15.65
CA GLN A 99 0.20 -4.78 -16.49
C GLN A 99 1.72 -4.98 -16.60
N ALA A 100 2.47 -3.93 -16.97
CA ALA A 100 3.91 -4.00 -17.12
C ALA A 100 4.64 -4.39 -15.82
N GLU A 101 4.18 -3.89 -14.66
CA GLU A 101 4.73 -4.28 -13.35
C GLU A 101 4.44 -5.74 -13.03
N THR A 102 3.22 -6.20 -13.34
CA THR A 102 2.82 -7.60 -13.13
C THR A 102 3.65 -8.53 -14.01
N ASP A 103 3.82 -8.21 -15.29
CA ASP A 103 4.61 -8.98 -16.25
C ASP A 103 6.08 -9.09 -15.82
N ARG A 104 6.68 -7.97 -15.37
CA ARG A 104 8.04 -7.99 -14.84
C ARG A 104 8.16 -8.88 -13.61
N ARG A 105 7.16 -8.82 -12.72
CA ARG A 105 7.15 -9.62 -11.49
C ARG A 105 7.04 -11.11 -11.80
N THR A 106 6.15 -11.51 -12.71
CA THR A 106 5.96 -12.93 -13.08
C THR A 106 7.20 -13.49 -13.77
N LEU A 107 7.77 -12.77 -14.73
CA LEU A 107 8.99 -13.20 -15.42
C LEU A 107 10.19 -13.31 -14.47
N ARG A 108 10.32 -12.38 -13.52
CA ARG A 108 11.37 -12.47 -12.49
C ARG A 108 11.22 -13.72 -11.63
N MET A 109 10.02 -14.02 -11.16
CA MET A 109 9.77 -15.22 -10.35
C MET A 109 10.02 -16.51 -11.15
N LEU A 110 9.59 -16.57 -12.41
CA LEU A 110 9.87 -17.72 -13.27
C LEU A 110 11.37 -17.91 -13.52
N ARG A 111 12.11 -16.81 -13.69
CA ARG A 111 13.56 -16.86 -13.86
C ARG A 111 14.26 -17.43 -12.64
N GLU A 112 13.88 -16.95 -11.45
CA GLU A 112 14.40 -17.45 -10.18
C GLU A 112 14.07 -18.95 -10.01
N ASN A 113 12.84 -19.37 -10.32
CA ASN A 113 12.44 -20.78 -10.20
C ASN A 113 13.21 -21.68 -11.18
N LEU A 114 13.48 -21.22 -12.40
CA LEU A 114 14.25 -21.96 -13.39
C LEU A 114 15.72 -22.12 -12.96
N GLU A 115 16.31 -21.08 -12.38
CA GLU A 115 17.68 -21.12 -11.84
C GLU A 115 17.79 -22.12 -10.67
N GLU A 116 16.83 -22.11 -9.75
CA GLU A 116 16.76 -23.09 -8.65
C GLU A 116 16.49 -24.52 -9.16
N GLU A 117 15.60 -24.68 -10.14
CA GLU A 117 15.35 -25.98 -10.79
C GLU A 117 16.63 -26.54 -11.39
N ALA A 118 17.44 -25.71 -12.07
CA ALA A 118 18.71 -26.11 -12.64
C ALA A 118 19.69 -26.62 -11.58
N ILE A 119 19.72 -25.98 -10.42
CA ILE A 119 20.59 -26.37 -9.30
C ILE A 119 20.11 -27.69 -8.68
N LEU A 120 18.80 -27.81 -8.45
CA LEU A 120 18.19 -28.95 -7.79
C LEU A 120 18.18 -30.21 -8.67
N MET A 121 17.96 -30.06 -9.98
CA MET A 121 17.77 -31.17 -10.92
C MET A 121 19.03 -31.54 -11.71
N LYS A 122 20.18 -30.92 -11.41
CA LYS A 122 21.45 -31.14 -12.14
C LYS A 122 21.89 -32.62 -12.21
N ASP A 123 21.56 -33.41 -11.18
CA ASP A 123 22.05 -34.79 -11.02
C ASP A 123 21.01 -35.82 -11.50
N VAL A 124 19.83 -35.39 -11.99
CA VAL A 124 18.75 -36.29 -12.40
C VAL A 124 18.86 -36.61 -13.91
N PRO A 125 19.05 -37.88 -14.30
CA PRO A 125 19.23 -38.23 -15.70
C PRO A 125 17.91 -38.04 -16.49
N GLY A 126 18.01 -37.38 -17.65
CA GLY A 126 16.88 -37.15 -18.55
C GLY A 126 15.99 -35.94 -18.19
N TRP A 127 16.31 -35.20 -17.13
CA TRP A 127 15.59 -33.97 -16.80
C TRP A 127 16.07 -32.80 -17.68
N LYS A 128 15.15 -32.09 -18.31
CA LYS A 128 15.43 -30.86 -19.07
C LYS A 128 14.82 -29.67 -18.34
N VAL A 129 15.68 -28.79 -17.86
CA VAL A 129 15.28 -27.59 -17.13
C VAL A 129 14.46 -26.67 -18.04
N GLY A 130 13.29 -26.25 -17.57
CA GLY A 130 12.42 -25.33 -18.30
C GLY A 130 11.74 -25.92 -19.55
N GLU A 131 11.70 -27.25 -19.69
CA GLU A 131 10.93 -27.90 -20.75
C GLU A 131 9.42 -27.68 -20.53
N THR A 132 8.72 -27.22 -21.56
CA THR A 132 7.28 -26.98 -21.48
C THR A 132 6.52 -28.31 -21.54
N VAL A 133 5.56 -28.51 -20.64
CA VAL A 133 4.67 -29.69 -20.66
C VAL A 133 3.75 -29.69 -21.89
N TYR A 134 3.51 -28.52 -22.47
CA TYR A 134 2.63 -28.32 -23.62
C TYR A 134 3.38 -28.48 -24.94
N HIS A 135 2.69 -29.03 -25.93
CA HIS A 135 3.20 -29.20 -27.30
C HIS A 135 3.20 -27.90 -28.13
N THR A 136 2.87 -26.75 -27.53
CA THR A 136 2.69 -25.48 -28.22
C THR A 136 3.77 -24.47 -27.84
N ASP A 137 4.27 -23.72 -28.82
CA ASP A 137 5.22 -22.62 -28.60
C ASP A 137 4.57 -21.33 -28.08
N ARG A 138 3.28 -21.36 -27.73
CA ARG A 138 2.56 -20.19 -27.21
C ARG A 138 2.90 -19.98 -25.74
N TRP A 139 2.99 -18.72 -25.34
CA TRP A 139 3.09 -18.37 -23.93
C TRP A 139 1.84 -18.79 -23.17
N ILE A 140 2.03 -19.45 -22.03
CA ILE A 140 0.97 -19.89 -21.14
C ILE A 140 1.14 -19.14 -19.83
N ILE A 141 0.03 -18.60 -19.33
CA ILE A 141 0.02 -17.86 -18.07
C ILE A 141 0.37 -18.86 -16.95
N PRO A 142 1.46 -18.66 -16.20
CA PRO A 142 1.91 -19.60 -15.20
C PRO A 142 0.89 -19.71 -14.07
N LEU A 143 0.69 -20.92 -13.55
CA LEU A 143 -0.19 -21.13 -12.42
C LEU A 143 0.41 -20.50 -11.15
N THR A 144 -0.46 -20.15 -10.20
CA THR A 144 0.00 -19.66 -8.89
C THR A 144 0.85 -20.73 -8.19
N GLU A 145 0.55 -22.00 -8.40
CA GLU A 145 1.31 -23.12 -7.84
C GLU A 145 2.71 -23.21 -8.46
N GLU A 146 2.87 -22.95 -9.76
CA GLU A 146 4.16 -22.93 -10.45
C GLU A 146 5.03 -21.74 -10.02
N LEU A 147 4.42 -20.58 -9.79
CA LEU A 147 5.16 -19.38 -9.37
C LEU A 147 5.63 -19.45 -7.92
N PHE A 148 4.86 -20.05 -7.01
CA PHE A 148 5.10 -20.01 -5.56
C PHE A 148 5.51 -21.36 -4.96
N ASN A 149 5.78 -22.40 -5.75
CA ASN A 149 6.18 -23.74 -5.28
C ASN A 149 7.41 -23.75 -4.36
N LEU A 150 8.44 -22.95 -4.68
CA LEU A 150 9.71 -22.87 -3.93
C LEU A 150 9.68 -21.80 -2.82
N ARG A 151 8.56 -21.10 -2.66
CA ARG A 151 8.42 -20.00 -1.70
C ARG A 151 7.81 -20.48 -0.39
N PRO A 152 7.96 -19.71 0.71
CA PRO A 152 7.34 -20.04 1.99
C PRO A 152 5.83 -20.27 1.88
N ARG A 153 5.32 -21.29 2.57
CA ARG A 153 3.91 -21.73 2.48
C ARG A 153 2.91 -20.61 2.78
N ASN A 154 3.25 -19.69 3.69
CA ASN A 154 2.42 -18.53 4.02
C ASN A 154 2.22 -17.60 2.81
N GLU A 155 3.24 -17.36 1.98
CA GLU A 155 3.12 -16.52 0.78
C GLU A 155 2.18 -17.15 -0.25
N HIS A 156 2.34 -18.47 -0.47
CA HIS A 156 1.46 -19.22 -1.36
C HIS A 156 -0.01 -19.17 -0.89
N LEU A 157 -0.25 -19.40 0.41
CA LEU A 157 -1.60 -19.31 0.99
C LEU A 157 -2.18 -17.91 0.89
N GLN A 158 -1.38 -16.88 1.18
CA GLN A 158 -1.80 -15.49 1.06
C GLN A 158 -2.16 -15.14 -0.39
N LYS A 159 -1.40 -15.61 -1.37
CA LYS A 159 -1.70 -15.34 -2.77
C LYS A 159 -2.98 -16.03 -3.24
N ARG A 160 -3.23 -17.26 -2.76
CA ARG A 160 -4.38 -18.09 -3.15
C ARG A 160 -5.67 -17.69 -2.44
N PHE A 161 -5.61 -17.39 -1.14
CA PHE A 161 -6.80 -17.18 -0.30
C PHE A 161 -6.89 -15.77 0.31
N GLY A 162 -5.84 -14.97 0.22
CA GLY A 162 -5.77 -13.66 0.90
C GLY A 162 -6.92 -12.73 0.54
N PHE A 163 -7.39 -12.73 -0.71
CA PHE A 163 -8.55 -11.93 -1.10
C PHE A 163 -9.85 -12.40 -0.41
N LYS A 164 -10.05 -13.73 -0.29
CA LYS A 164 -11.22 -14.30 0.37
C LYS A 164 -11.21 -14.09 1.88
N TRP A 165 -10.02 -14.09 2.50
CA TRP A 165 -9.85 -13.88 3.94
C TRP A 165 -9.91 -12.41 4.38
N TYR A 166 -9.85 -11.48 3.43
CA TYR A 166 -9.84 -10.05 3.70
C TYR A 166 -11.25 -9.47 3.97
N VAL A 167 -12.29 -10.29 3.82
CA VAL A 167 -13.70 -9.97 4.13
C VAL A 167 -14.03 -10.47 5.52
#